data_AF-A0AAV3K081-F1
#
_entry.id   AF-A0AAV3K081-F1
#
_cell.length_a   1.000
_cell.length_b   1.000
_cell.length_c   1.000
_cell.angle_alpha   90.00
_cell.angle_beta   90.00
_cell.angle_gamma   90.00
#
_symmetry.space_group_name_H-M   'P 1'
#
loop_
_entity.id
_entity.type
_entity.pdbx_description
1 polymer ?
#
loop_
_entity_poly.entity_id
_entity_poly.type
_entity_poly.pdbx_seq_one_letter_code
_entity_poly.pdbx_strand_id
1 'polypeptide(L)'
;MGLTWAANLVPLIDQGKIEEAKAALQSALSTLVEELSVLPLPVLRAKLLLKRAEPLVEDGQRSEASNERLETLLNEARQQLEMAELLGYGKRKDFEPLYAELKKIKEKTGGGGCGKGWLDEVKAKLSKLF
;
A
#
# COMPACT_ATOMS: atom_id res chain seq x y z
N MET A 1 -3.44 41.76 12.18
CA MET A 1 -4.18 40.80 13.04
C MET A 1 -4.03 39.40 12.45
N GLY A 2 -2.90 38.71 12.63
CA GLY A 2 -2.60 37.47 11.87
C GLY A 2 -2.24 36.23 12.67
N LEU A 3 -2.15 36.29 14.02
CA LEU A 3 -1.52 35.22 14.82
C LEU A 3 -2.30 34.82 16.09
N THR A 4 -3.41 35.48 16.41
CA THR A 4 -4.15 35.24 17.67
C THR A 4 -4.96 33.94 17.68
N TRP A 5 -5.35 33.42 16.52
CA TRP A 5 -6.13 32.18 16.43
C TRP A 5 -5.27 30.93 16.69
N ALA A 6 -4.00 30.94 16.27
CA ALA A 6 -3.06 29.82 16.49
C ALA A 6 -2.77 29.62 17.99
N ALA A 7 -2.66 30.72 18.76
CA ALA A 7 -2.45 30.68 20.21
C ALA A 7 -3.61 30.02 20.98
N ASN A 8 -4.84 30.09 20.45
CA ASN A 8 -6.02 29.46 21.05
C ASN A 8 -6.27 28.03 20.52
N LEU A 9 -5.68 27.68 19.37
CA LEU A 9 -5.83 26.37 18.73
C LEU A 9 -4.94 25.29 19.38
N VAL A 10 -3.67 25.61 19.63
CA VAL A 10 -2.71 24.65 20.19
C VAL A 10 -3.18 24.05 21.52
N PRO A 11 -3.70 24.85 22.49
CA PRO A 11 -4.23 24.29 23.73
C PRO A 11 -5.43 23.34 23.54
N LEU A 12 -6.27 23.55 22.52
CA LEU A 12 -7.40 22.66 22.22
C LEU A 12 -6.90 21.30 21.68
N ILE A 13 -5.87 21.30 20.86
CA ILE A 13 -5.21 20.09 20.35
C ILE A 13 -4.56 19.32 21.51
N ASP A 14 -3.81 20.01 22.38
CA ASP A 14 -3.12 19.40 23.51
C ASP A 14 -4.09 18.77 24.53
N GLN A 15 -5.31 19.31 24.63
CA GLN A 15 -6.39 18.79 25.47
C GLN A 15 -7.22 17.70 24.79
N GLY A 16 -6.92 17.32 23.54
CA GLY A 16 -7.70 16.35 22.77
C GLY A 16 -9.07 16.86 22.30
N LYS A 17 -9.35 18.16 22.39
CA LYS A 17 -10.60 18.79 21.96
C LYS A 17 -10.59 19.06 20.45
N ILE A 18 -10.48 17.98 19.67
CA ILE A 18 -10.26 18.04 18.22
C ILE A 18 -11.42 18.74 17.49
N GLU A 19 -12.67 18.53 17.90
CA GLU A 19 -13.83 19.18 17.25
C GLU A 19 -13.86 20.70 17.51
N GLU A 20 -13.51 21.15 18.72
CA GLU A 20 -13.39 22.58 19.03
C GLU A 20 -12.23 23.22 18.24
N ALA A 21 -11.11 22.49 18.09
CA ALA A 21 -9.97 22.92 17.29
C ALA A 21 -10.33 23.05 15.79
N LYS A 22 -11.08 22.09 15.24
CA LYS A 22 -11.59 22.15 13.86
C LYS A 22 -12.52 23.34 13.64
N ALA A 23 -13.44 23.61 14.56
CA ALA A 23 -14.34 24.75 14.48
C ALA A 23 -13.58 26.09 14.51
N ALA A 24 -12.56 26.21 15.36
CA ALA A 24 -11.69 27.38 15.41
C ALA A 24 -10.89 27.57 14.10
N LEU A 25 -10.35 26.48 13.53
CA LEU A 25 -9.68 26.48 12.23
C LEU A 25 -10.61 26.88 11.09
N GLN A 26 -11.82 26.33 11.04
CA GLN A 26 -12.83 26.66 10.02
C GLN A 26 -13.24 28.13 10.10
N SER A 27 -13.44 28.67 11.29
CA SER A 27 -13.75 30.08 11.51
C SER A 27 -12.61 31.01 11.04
N ALA A 28 -11.35 30.61 11.26
CA ALA A 28 -10.18 31.41 10.91
C ALA A 28 -9.80 31.31 9.42
N LEU A 29 -9.93 30.13 8.80
CA LEU A 29 -9.42 29.83 7.46
C LEU A 29 -10.52 29.70 6.40
N SER A 30 -11.80 29.78 6.80
CA SER A 30 -12.99 29.63 5.95
C SER A 30 -13.15 28.27 5.24
N THR A 31 -12.11 27.44 5.19
CA THR A 31 -12.18 26.10 4.60
C THR A 31 -11.27 25.15 5.37
N LEU A 32 -11.80 23.98 5.72
CA LEU A 32 -11.06 22.87 6.30
C LEU A 32 -11.43 21.62 5.50
N VAL A 33 -10.43 20.90 5.00
CA VAL A 33 -10.62 19.64 4.29
C VAL A 33 -10.18 18.51 5.20
N GLU A 34 -11.08 17.58 5.47
CA GLU A 34 -10.75 16.31 6.11
C GLU A 34 -10.60 15.24 5.04
N GLU A 35 -9.39 14.70 4.90
CA GLU A 35 -9.11 13.59 3.99
C GLU A 35 -9.18 12.27 4.75
N LEU A 36 -10.17 11.44 4.40
CA LEU A 36 -10.25 10.06 4.86
C LEU A 36 -9.59 9.15 3.80
N SER A 37 -8.44 8.58 4.14
CA SER A 37 -7.80 7.53 3.34
C SER A 37 -8.27 6.15 3.83
N VAL A 38 -8.86 5.36 2.93
CA VAL A 38 -9.26 3.98 3.21
C VAL A 38 -8.44 3.04 2.32
N LEU A 39 -7.62 2.19 2.95
CA LEU A 39 -6.87 1.17 2.24
C LEU A 39 -7.60 -0.18 2.33
N PRO A 40 -8.00 -0.80 1.20
CA PRO A 40 -8.67 -2.09 1.24
C PRO A 40 -7.80 -3.17 1.90
N LEU A 41 -8.39 -3.96 2.80
CA LEU A 41 -7.67 -5.04 3.49
C LEU A 41 -6.95 -6.02 2.53
N PRO A 42 -7.56 -6.46 1.40
CA PRO A 42 -6.85 -7.33 0.46
C PRO A 42 -5.62 -6.65 -0.16
N VAL A 43 -5.70 -5.35 -0.48
CA VAL A 43 -4.57 -4.57 -1.01
C VAL A 43 -3.43 -4.47 0.01
N LEU A 44 -3.76 -4.18 1.28
CA LEU A 44 -2.77 -4.13 2.35
C LEU A 44 -2.07 -5.49 2.53
N ARG A 45 -2.83 -6.59 2.49
CA ARG A 45 -2.27 -7.95 2.57
C ARG A 45 -1.34 -8.24 1.39
N ALA A 46 -1.72 -7.86 0.16
CA ALA A 46 -0.83 -7.98 -1.00
C ALA A 46 0.48 -7.18 -0.82
N LYS A 47 0.42 -5.93 -0.34
CA LYS A 47 1.61 -5.11 -0.03
C LYS A 47 2.53 -5.82 0.98
N LEU A 48 1.97 -6.43 2.03
CA LEU A 48 2.74 -7.16 3.04
C LEU A 48 3.34 -8.46 2.51
N LEU A 49 2.62 -9.20 1.67
CA LEU A 49 3.10 -10.43 1.05
C LEU A 49 4.28 -10.14 0.10
N LEU A 50 4.19 -9.08 -0.70
CA LEU A 50 5.29 -8.61 -1.55
C LEU A 50 6.50 -8.17 -0.73
N LYS A 51 6.28 -7.45 0.38
CA LYS A 51 7.38 -7.07 1.29
C LYS A 51 8.09 -8.30 1.89
N ARG A 52 7.35 -9.38 2.18
CA ARG A 52 7.93 -10.65 2.67
C ARG A 52 8.64 -11.44 1.56
N ALA A 53 8.21 -11.28 0.31
CA ALA A 53 8.83 -11.91 -0.84
C ALA A 53 10.16 -11.25 -1.22
N GLU A 54 10.34 -9.95 -0.95
CA GLU A 54 11.56 -9.20 -1.29
C GLU A 54 12.88 -9.93 -0.98
N PRO A 55 13.17 -10.30 0.29
CA PRO A 55 14.46 -10.90 0.61
C PRO A 55 14.66 -12.24 -0.11
N LEU A 56 13.58 -12.96 -0.43
CA LEU A 56 13.67 -14.22 -1.17
C LEU A 56 13.98 -13.96 -2.65
N VAL A 57 13.33 -12.98 -3.27
CA VAL A 57 13.62 -12.63 -4.68
C VAL A 57 15.06 -12.15 -4.86
N GLU A 58 15.62 -11.46 -3.86
CA GLU A 58 16.99 -10.95 -3.88
C GLU A 58 18.04 -11.99 -3.52
N ASP A 59 17.64 -13.10 -2.89
CA ASP A 59 18.55 -14.18 -2.51
C ASP A 59 18.91 -15.06 -3.72
N GLY A 60 20.17 -14.96 -4.13
CA GLY A 60 20.76 -15.75 -5.21
C GLY A 60 21.23 -17.14 -4.81
N GLN A 61 21.13 -17.50 -3.53
CA GLN A 61 21.45 -18.82 -2.99
C GLN A 61 20.23 -19.47 -2.30
N ARG A 62 19.03 -19.18 -2.82
CA ARG A 62 17.79 -19.74 -2.27
C ARG A 62 17.80 -21.27 -2.23
N SER A 63 17.44 -21.80 -1.07
CA SER A 63 17.09 -23.21 -0.92
C SER A 63 15.77 -23.54 -1.64
N GLU A 64 15.51 -24.84 -1.84
CA GLU A 64 14.23 -25.29 -2.42
C GLU A 64 13.03 -24.86 -1.57
N ALA A 65 13.14 -24.97 -0.25
CA ALA A 65 12.11 -24.48 0.68
C ALA A 65 11.91 -22.95 0.55
N SER A 66 12.97 -22.20 0.29
CA SER A 66 12.89 -20.75 0.01
C SER A 66 12.19 -20.47 -1.33
N ASN A 67 12.38 -21.32 -2.34
CA ASN A 67 11.69 -21.21 -3.63
C ASN A 67 10.19 -21.48 -3.50
N GLU A 68 9.81 -22.58 -2.84
CA GLU A 68 8.40 -22.90 -2.56
C GLU A 68 7.73 -21.79 -1.75
N ARG A 69 8.46 -21.24 -0.77
CA ARG A 69 7.96 -20.13 0.05
C ARG A 69 7.75 -18.87 -0.78
N LEU A 70 8.68 -18.54 -1.66
CA LEU A 70 8.53 -17.39 -2.57
C LEU A 70 7.32 -17.58 -3.49
N GLU A 71 7.18 -18.77 -4.09
CA GLU A 71 6.06 -19.07 -4.97
C GLU A 71 4.72 -18.92 -4.23
N THR A 72 4.63 -19.44 -3.01
CA THR A 72 3.46 -19.29 -2.13
C THR A 72 3.14 -17.82 -1.89
N LEU A 73 4.12 -17.00 -1.52
CA LEU A 73 3.91 -15.56 -1.27
C LEU A 73 3.41 -14.82 -2.53
N LEU A 74 3.95 -15.14 -3.70
CA LEU A 74 3.53 -14.54 -4.98
C LEU A 74 2.13 -15.02 -5.40
N ASN A 75 1.78 -16.28 -5.12
CA ASN A 75 0.45 -16.83 -5.30
C ASN A 75 -0.58 -16.14 -4.40
N GLU A 76 -0.30 -16.05 -3.10
CA GLU A 76 -1.18 -15.39 -2.13
C GLU A 76 -1.34 -13.90 -2.45
N ALA A 77 -0.27 -13.20 -2.84
CA ALA A 77 -0.36 -11.79 -3.22
C ALA A 77 -1.30 -11.61 -4.41
N ARG A 78 -1.22 -12.49 -5.41
CA ARG A 78 -2.13 -12.49 -6.55
C ARG A 78 -3.59 -12.73 -6.11
N GLN A 79 -3.84 -13.72 -5.26
CA GLN A 79 -5.19 -14.02 -4.75
C GLN A 79 -5.80 -12.83 -3.98
N GLN A 80 -4.99 -12.11 -3.21
CA GLN A 80 -5.47 -10.90 -2.52
C GLN A 80 -5.85 -9.79 -3.51
N LEU A 81 -5.11 -9.64 -4.62
CA LEU A 81 -5.47 -8.69 -5.68
C LEU A 81 -6.70 -9.13 -6.46
N GLU A 82 -6.88 -10.42 -6.73
CA GLU A 82 -8.11 -10.98 -7.33
C GLU A 82 -9.32 -10.75 -6.42
N MET A 83 -9.16 -10.96 -5.10
CA MET A 83 -10.19 -10.61 -4.11
C MET A 83 -10.49 -9.11 -4.13
N ALA A 84 -9.47 -8.24 -4.26
CA ALA A 84 -9.68 -6.80 -4.33
C ALA A 84 -10.49 -6.40 -5.57
N GLU A 85 -10.19 -7.00 -6.73
CA GLU A 85 -10.96 -6.80 -7.97
C GLU A 85 -12.41 -7.25 -7.80
N LEU A 86 -12.64 -8.47 -7.29
CA LEU A 86 -13.97 -9.04 -7.09
C LEU A 86 -14.84 -8.20 -6.14
N LEU A 87 -14.23 -7.61 -5.11
CA LEU A 87 -14.92 -6.74 -4.15
C LEU A 87 -15.13 -5.31 -4.67
N GLY A 88 -14.68 -4.99 -5.89
CA GLY A 88 -14.94 -3.72 -6.55
C GLY A 88 -14.02 -2.57 -6.12
N TYR A 89 -12.84 -2.86 -5.55
CA TYR A 89 -11.86 -1.82 -5.17
C TYR A 89 -11.10 -1.21 -6.35
N GLY A 90 -11.39 -1.65 -7.58
CA GLY A 90 -10.87 -1.11 -8.83
C GLY A 90 -11.50 -1.85 -10.00
N LYS A 91 -11.22 -1.40 -11.23
CA LYS A 91 -11.69 -2.07 -12.44
C LYS A 91 -10.66 -3.08 -12.91
N ARG A 92 -11.09 -4.06 -13.69
CA ARG A 92 -10.21 -5.06 -14.32
C ARG A 92 -8.96 -4.47 -14.97
N LYS A 93 -9.11 -3.38 -15.73
CA LYS A 93 -8.00 -2.66 -16.39
C LYS A 93 -6.94 -2.11 -15.41
N ASP A 94 -7.32 -1.87 -14.16
CA ASP A 94 -6.42 -1.36 -13.12
C ASP A 94 -5.60 -2.52 -12.51
N PHE A 95 -6.18 -3.72 -12.47
CA PHE A 95 -5.55 -4.94 -11.93
C PHE A 95 -4.76 -5.76 -12.96
N GLU A 96 -5.15 -5.74 -14.24
CA GLU A 96 -4.45 -6.48 -15.31
C GLU A 96 -2.93 -6.20 -15.35
N PRO A 97 -2.45 -4.95 -15.24
CA PRO A 97 -1.03 -4.66 -15.16
C PRO A 97 -0.35 -5.29 -13.95
N LEU A 98 -1.02 -5.38 -12.80
CA LEU A 98 -0.49 -6.00 -11.58
C LEU A 98 -0.35 -7.51 -11.77
N TYR A 99 -1.37 -8.16 -12.36
CA TYR A 99 -1.33 -9.59 -12.66
C TYR A 99 -0.23 -9.95 -13.65
N ALA A 100 -0.03 -9.11 -14.67
CA ALA A 100 1.05 -9.29 -15.64
C ALA A 100 2.42 -9.21 -14.98
N GLU A 101 2.65 -8.22 -14.10
CA GLU A 101 3.92 -8.11 -13.38
C GLU A 101 4.17 -9.31 -12.45
N LEU A 102 3.17 -9.72 -11.66
CA LEU A 102 3.32 -10.90 -10.80
C LEU A 102 3.62 -12.17 -11.60
N LYS A 103 3.03 -12.33 -12.79
CA LYS A 103 3.33 -13.45 -13.68
C LYS A 103 4.79 -13.41 -14.16
N LYS A 104 5.27 -12.25 -14.63
CA LYS A 104 6.67 -12.07 -15.05
C LYS A 104 7.64 -12.36 -13.91
N ILE A 105 7.35 -11.90 -12.69
CA ILE A 105 8.18 -12.16 -11.52
C ILE A 105 8.26 -13.66 -11.27
N LYS A 106 7.14 -14.39 -11.26
CA LYS A 106 7.12 -15.85 -11.09
C LYS A 106 7.97 -16.56 -12.14
N GLU A 107 7.81 -16.20 -13.41
CA GLU A 107 8.58 -16.77 -14.52
C GLU A 107 10.09 -16.54 -14.32
N LYS A 108 10.49 -15.32 -13.92
CA LYS A 108 11.90 -15.00 -13.64
C LYS A 108 12.45 -15.74 -12.44
N THR A 109 11.64 -15.97 -11.40
CA THR A 109 12.08 -16.62 -10.16
C THR A 109 12.03 -18.15 -10.20
N GLY A 110 11.23 -18.74 -11.10
CA GLY A 110 11.01 -20.20 -11.19
C GLY A 110 12.23 -21.01 -11.64
N GLY A 111 13.23 -20.37 -12.27
CA GLY A 111 14.51 -20.99 -12.62
C GLY A 111 15.64 -20.73 -11.63
N GLY A 112 15.32 -20.34 -10.39
CA GLY A 112 16.32 -19.87 -9.41
C GLY A 112 16.83 -18.44 -9.67
N GLY A 113 16.24 -17.74 -10.64
CA GLY A 113 16.60 -16.36 -10.95
C GLY A 113 16.32 -15.44 -9.76
N CYS A 114 17.27 -14.56 -9.47
CA CYS A 114 17.21 -13.57 -8.40
C CYS A 114 17.51 -12.17 -8.93
N GLY A 115 17.06 -11.14 -8.23
CA GLY A 115 17.43 -9.79 -8.57
C GLY A 115 16.82 -8.72 -7.69
N LYS A 116 17.64 -7.71 -7.37
CA LYS A 116 17.25 -6.53 -6.63
C LYS A 116 16.22 -5.71 -7.39
N GLY A 117 15.18 -5.25 -6.70
CA GLY A 117 14.15 -4.38 -7.26
C GLY A 117 13.20 -5.07 -8.25
N TRP A 118 13.22 -6.39 -8.37
CA TRP A 118 12.28 -7.12 -9.25
C TRP A 118 10.81 -6.95 -8.84
N LEU A 119 10.55 -6.59 -7.57
CA LEU A 119 9.21 -6.30 -7.06
C LEU A 119 8.84 -4.80 -7.12
N ASP A 120 9.76 -3.92 -7.53
CA ASP A 120 9.54 -2.47 -7.48
C ASP A 120 8.39 -2.02 -8.40
N GLU A 121 8.31 -2.59 -9.61
CA GLU A 121 7.29 -2.20 -10.56
C GLU A 121 5.88 -2.56 -10.07
N VAL A 122 5.69 -3.78 -9.53
CA VAL A 122 4.38 -4.19 -9.00
C VAL A 122 4.01 -3.38 -7.76
N LYS A 123 4.97 -3.08 -6.87
CA LYS A 123 4.74 -2.20 -5.70
C LYS A 123 4.38 -0.78 -6.12
N ALA A 124 5.09 -0.21 -7.09
CA ALA A 124 4.83 1.13 -7.59
C ALA A 124 3.45 1.23 -8.25
N LYS A 125 3.06 0.24 -9.05
CA LYS A 125 1.71 0.15 -9.62
C LYS A 125 0.65 0.05 -8.52
N LEU A 126 0.88 -0.76 -7.49
CA LEU A 126 -0.05 -0.94 -6.38
C LEU A 126 -0.21 0.33 -5.53
N SER A 127 0.87 1.07 -5.29
CA SER A 127 0.85 2.34 -4.57
C SER A 127 0.24 3.50 -5.37
N LYS A 128 0.30 3.45 -6.70
CA LYS A 128 -0.40 4.42 -7.56
C LYS A 128 -1.91 4.20 -7.57
N LEU A 129 -2.34 2.96 -7.35
CA LEU A 129 -3.75 2.59 -7.33
C LEU A 129 -4.38 2.85 -5.94
N PHE A 130 -3.60 2.72 -4.86
CA PHE A 130 -4.03 2.91 -3.46
C PHE A 130 -2.91 3.44 -2.57
#